data_AF-A0AAV5TVI5-F1
#
_entry.id   AF-A0AAV5TVI5-F1
#
_cell.length_a   1.000
_cell.length_b   1.000
_cell.length_c   1.000
_cell.angle_alpha   90.00
_cell.angle_beta   90.00
_cell.angle_gamma   90.00
#
_symmetry.space_group_name_H-M   'P 1'
#
loop_
_entity.id
_entity.type
_entity.pdbx_description
1 polymer ?
#
loop_
_entity_poly.entity_id
_entity_poly.type
_entity_poly.pdbx_seq_one_letter_code
_entity_poly.pdbx_strand_id
1 'polypeptide(L)'
;LPNVVLHELMKFIDINDRLNLRITCRAFEKLMAESNAGYFDSAGIDLDNMVLDHEIGDLSIHERACNEDELDQFVKMRMRLFDRISFGNFYVHTDGSRSALQFLRQFMQKFEMRSLSLHVQCQLELENALILLGDFPRSNSNMDLYFVPETNVIRTFPRMERLYILTNPKTASQIPIDLFFTMLSSHKNLYFGLGSVLLTSDEWKKTIKVISEDIRERSVMIRMDSSTIVEYLRAFGISEMTKSGDYCGEFKALACAPGTGLANGSVQLRYMNCVIDISDIAWSEKGYGTTVTMTNTRNVQ
;
A
#
# COMPACT_ATOMS: atom_id res chain seq x y z
N LEU A 1 -10.94 34.49 -25.89
CA LEU A 1 -10.23 34.64 -24.59
C LEU A 1 -8.78 34.19 -24.77
N PRO A 2 -7.79 34.78 -24.08
CA PRO A 2 -6.42 34.26 -24.08
C PRO A 2 -6.36 32.82 -23.57
N ASN A 3 -5.47 31.99 -24.12
CA ASN A 3 -5.37 30.57 -23.75
C ASN A 3 -5.17 30.35 -22.25
N VAL A 4 -4.38 31.20 -21.58
CA VAL A 4 -4.14 31.09 -20.12
C VAL A 4 -5.45 31.20 -19.33
N VAL A 5 -6.33 32.12 -19.69
CA VAL A 5 -7.63 32.30 -19.03
C VAL A 5 -8.55 31.12 -19.30
N LEU A 6 -8.54 30.60 -20.54
CA LEU A 6 -9.31 29.42 -20.89
C LEU A 6 -8.85 28.18 -20.11
N HIS A 7 -7.54 27.97 -19.99
CA HIS A 7 -7.00 26.85 -19.21
C HIS A 7 -7.33 26.93 -17.72
N GLU A 8 -7.32 28.13 -17.12
CA GLU A 8 -7.78 28.29 -15.73
C GLU A 8 -9.26 28.00 -15.59
N LEU A 9 -10.11 28.47 -16.53
CA LEU A 9 -11.54 28.14 -16.52
C LEU A 9 -11.78 26.63 -16.63
N MET A 10 -11.02 25.93 -17.48
CA MET A 10 -11.19 24.48 -17.67
C MET A 10 -10.95 23.66 -16.39
N LYS A 11 -10.25 24.19 -15.38
CA LYS A 11 -10.05 23.50 -14.09
C LYS A 11 -11.32 23.41 -13.25
N PHE A 12 -12.31 24.27 -13.52
CA PHE A 12 -13.57 24.35 -12.78
C PHE A 12 -14.73 23.65 -13.49
N ILE A 13 -14.50 23.13 -14.70
CA ILE A 13 -15.52 22.43 -15.48
C ILE A 13 -15.41 20.95 -15.17
N ASP A 14 -16.54 20.30 -14.90
CA ASP A 14 -16.57 18.87 -14.64
C ASP A 14 -16.23 18.04 -15.90
N ILE A 15 -15.94 16.75 -15.71
CA ILE A 15 -15.50 15.90 -16.81
C ILE A 15 -16.58 15.69 -17.89
N ASN A 16 -17.85 15.70 -17.51
CA ASN A 16 -18.97 15.47 -18.44
C ASN A 16 -19.20 16.71 -19.32
N ASP A 17 -19.22 17.89 -18.71
CA ASP A 17 -19.27 19.19 -19.40
C ASP A 17 -18.06 19.38 -20.29
N ARG A 18 -16.89 18.95 -19.83
CA ARG A 18 -15.67 18.90 -20.63
C ARG A 18 -15.84 18.03 -21.87
N LEU A 19 -16.40 16.83 -21.76
CA LEU A 19 -16.70 15.98 -22.92
C LEU A 19 -17.71 16.65 -23.87
N ASN A 20 -18.74 17.31 -23.33
CA ASN A 20 -19.74 18.06 -24.10
C ASN A 20 -19.15 19.28 -24.83
N LEU A 21 -18.21 20.00 -24.22
CA LEU A 21 -17.53 21.13 -24.86
C LEU A 21 -16.71 20.70 -26.07
N ARG A 22 -16.14 19.49 -26.05
CA ARG A 22 -15.32 18.99 -27.17
C ARG A 22 -16.13 18.76 -28.43
N ILE A 23 -17.37 18.31 -28.31
CA ILE A 23 -18.25 18.10 -29.46
C ILE A 23 -18.76 19.43 -30.05
N THR A 24 -18.52 20.56 -29.37
CA THR A 24 -18.99 21.87 -29.83
C THR A 24 -18.21 22.35 -31.06
N CYS A 25 -16.87 22.34 -31.02
CA CYS A 25 -16.03 22.66 -32.18
C CYS A 25 -14.57 22.21 -32.00
N ARG A 26 -13.80 22.17 -33.10
CA ARG A 26 -12.36 21.79 -33.11
C ARG A 26 -11.49 22.63 -32.18
N ALA A 27 -11.83 23.90 -31.97
CA ALA A 27 -11.08 24.78 -31.06
C ALA A 27 -11.25 24.35 -29.60
N PHE A 28 -12.47 23.99 -29.19
CA PHE A 28 -12.72 23.42 -27.86
C PHE A 28 -12.14 22.00 -27.73
N GLU A 29 -12.25 21.15 -28.76
CA GLU A 29 -11.60 19.83 -28.76
C GLU A 29 -10.09 19.96 -28.46
N LYS A 30 -9.41 20.89 -29.14
CA LYS A 30 -7.99 21.19 -28.96
C LYS A 30 -7.69 21.80 -27.60
N LEU A 31 -8.44 22.82 -27.17
CA LEU A 31 -8.28 23.44 -25.84
C LEU A 31 -8.38 22.40 -24.73
N MET A 32 -9.37 21.51 -24.85
CA MET A 32 -9.61 20.43 -23.92
C MET A 32 -8.49 19.39 -23.95
N ALA A 33 -8.03 19.00 -25.14
CA ALA A 33 -6.89 18.10 -25.32
C ALA A 33 -5.57 18.65 -24.79
N GLU A 34 -5.46 19.97 -24.59
CA GLU A 34 -4.24 20.64 -24.11
C GLU A 34 -4.37 21.10 -22.64
N SER A 35 -5.53 20.86 -22.02
CA SER A 35 -5.83 21.29 -20.64
C SER A 35 -5.74 20.13 -19.66
N ASN A 36 -5.20 20.38 -18.46
CA ASN A 36 -5.13 19.39 -17.38
C ASN A 36 -6.54 18.83 -17.10
N ALA A 37 -6.73 17.52 -17.23
CA ALA A 37 -8.03 16.86 -17.12
C ALA A 37 -8.64 16.94 -15.71
N GLY A 38 -7.88 17.44 -14.74
CA GLY A 38 -8.28 17.62 -13.35
C GLY A 38 -7.50 16.70 -12.43
N TYR A 39 -7.92 16.72 -11.17
CA TYR A 39 -7.40 15.87 -10.12
C TYR A 39 -8.50 14.91 -9.66
N PHE A 40 -8.12 13.64 -9.52
CA PHE A 40 -8.97 12.60 -8.93
C PHE A 40 -8.28 12.05 -7.68
N ASP A 41 -9.03 11.79 -6.61
CA ASP A 41 -8.47 11.24 -5.39
C ASP A 41 -7.91 9.83 -5.59
N SER A 42 -8.64 9.00 -6.34
CA SER A 42 -8.23 7.65 -6.68
C SER A 42 -8.62 7.27 -8.11
N ALA A 43 -7.82 6.37 -8.67
CA ALA A 43 -8.14 5.66 -9.90
C ALA A 43 -7.35 4.35 -9.94
N GLY A 44 -7.68 3.47 -10.86
CA GLY A 44 -6.82 2.33 -11.11
C GLY A 44 -7.24 1.48 -12.30
N ILE A 45 -6.36 0.54 -12.61
CA ILE A 45 -6.52 -0.43 -13.67
C ILE A 45 -6.28 -1.81 -13.07
N ASP A 46 -7.26 -2.69 -13.29
CA ASP A 46 -7.05 -4.12 -13.25
C ASP A 46 -6.96 -4.63 -14.69
N LEU A 47 -5.88 -5.34 -15.01
CA LEU A 47 -5.71 -6.00 -16.29
C LEU A 47 -5.27 -7.43 -16.06
N ASP A 48 -6.26 -8.28 -15.73
CA ASP A 48 -6.06 -9.72 -15.56
C ASP A 48 -6.64 -10.49 -16.76
N ASN A 49 -5.83 -11.30 -17.42
CA ASN A 49 -6.27 -12.11 -18.57
C ASN A 49 -7.03 -11.31 -19.65
N MET A 50 -6.57 -10.09 -19.91
CA MET A 50 -7.19 -9.12 -20.83
C MET A 50 -8.60 -8.65 -20.43
N VAL A 51 -9.01 -8.87 -19.19
CA VAL A 51 -10.20 -8.23 -18.60
C VAL A 51 -9.76 -6.90 -18.03
N LEU A 52 -10.31 -5.82 -18.59
CA LEU A 52 -10.04 -4.46 -18.15
C LEU A 52 -11.12 -4.03 -17.16
N ASP A 53 -10.71 -3.83 -15.91
CA ASP A 53 -11.44 -2.98 -14.96
C ASP A 53 -10.70 -1.65 -14.85
N HIS A 54 -11.45 -0.55 -14.92
CA HIS A 54 -10.89 0.77 -14.85
C HIS A 54 -11.83 1.73 -14.12
N GLU A 55 -11.31 2.39 -13.10
CA GLU A 55 -12.03 3.38 -12.30
C GLU A 55 -11.30 4.72 -12.35
N ILE A 56 -12.00 5.80 -12.71
CA ILE A 56 -11.53 7.18 -12.55
C ILE A 56 -12.67 8.00 -11.94
N GLY A 57 -12.52 8.36 -10.65
CA GLY A 57 -13.59 9.04 -9.91
C GLY A 57 -14.88 8.23 -9.91
N ASP A 58 -16.00 8.84 -10.31
CA ASP A 58 -17.32 8.18 -10.35
C ASP A 58 -17.54 7.33 -11.62
N LEU A 59 -16.57 7.27 -12.54
CA LEU A 59 -16.67 6.51 -13.78
C LEU A 59 -15.94 5.17 -13.63
N SER A 60 -16.68 4.08 -13.78
CA SER A 60 -16.12 2.74 -13.80
C SER A 60 -16.49 1.97 -15.08
N ILE A 61 -15.51 1.24 -15.60
CA ILE A 61 -15.70 0.18 -16.60
C ILE A 61 -15.36 -1.10 -15.87
N HIS A 62 -16.30 -2.03 -15.82
CA HIS A 62 -16.12 -3.29 -15.13
C HIS A 62 -16.08 -4.48 -16.09
N GLU A 63 -15.16 -5.41 -15.81
CA GLU A 63 -15.06 -6.75 -16.39
C GLU A 63 -15.11 -6.80 -17.93
N ARG A 64 -14.49 -5.82 -18.60
CA ARG A 64 -14.52 -5.79 -20.06
C ARG A 64 -13.39 -6.64 -20.63
N ALA A 65 -13.73 -7.81 -21.17
CA ALA A 65 -12.81 -8.56 -22.02
C ALA A 65 -12.39 -7.68 -23.22
N CYS A 66 -11.08 -7.50 -23.37
CA CYS A 66 -10.47 -6.75 -24.46
C CYS A 66 -9.51 -7.64 -25.24
N ASN A 67 -9.32 -7.38 -26.52
CA ASN A 67 -8.12 -7.84 -27.23
C ASN A 67 -7.08 -6.71 -27.35
N GLU A 68 -5.91 -7.01 -27.92
CA GLU A 68 -4.84 -6.01 -28.09
C GLU A 68 -5.28 -4.79 -28.91
N ASP A 69 -6.07 -4.99 -29.98
CA ASP A 69 -6.58 -3.88 -30.80
C ASP A 69 -7.52 -2.96 -30.01
N GLU A 70 -8.33 -3.53 -29.12
CA GLU A 70 -9.22 -2.78 -28.23
C GLU A 70 -8.42 -2.00 -27.18
N LEU A 71 -7.39 -2.60 -26.58
CA LEU A 71 -6.48 -1.91 -25.67
C LEU A 71 -5.78 -0.73 -26.37
N ASP A 72 -5.34 -0.93 -27.62
CA ASP A 72 -4.77 0.12 -28.47
C ASP A 72 -5.77 1.26 -28.73
N GLN A 73 -7.05 0.93 -28.94
CA GLN A 73 -8.11 1.92 -29.07
C GLN A 73 -8.33 2.69 -27.76
N PHE A 74 -8.26 2.02 -26.61
CA PHE A 74 -8.31 2.68 -25.29
C PHE A 74 -7.17 3.66 -25.09
N VAL A 75 -5.94 3.29 -25.44
CA VAL A 75 -4.79 4.20 -25.38
C VAL A 75 -5.01 5.41 -26.30
N LYS A 76 -5.42 5.17 -27.57
CA LYS A 76 -5.69 6.25 -28.53
C LYS A 76 -6.82 7.16 -28.04
N MET A 77 -7.88 6.59 -27.49
CA MET A 77 -9.00 7.34 -26.91
C MET A 77 -8.52 8.17 -25.72
N ARG A 78 -7.83 7.59 -24.74
CA ARG A 78 -7.28 8.29 -23.57
C ARG A 78 -6.37 9.44 -24.00
N MET A 79 -5.43 9.17 -24.90
CA MET A 79 -4.49 10.18 -25.41
C MET A 79 -5.19 11.32 -26.15
N ARG A 80 -6.35 11.05 -26.75
CA ARG A 80 -7.22 12.10 -27.29
C ARG A 80 -8.03 12.79 -26.21
N LEU A 81 -8.54 12.07 -25.21
CA LEU A 81 -9.46 12.59 -24.20
C LEU A 81 -8.79 13.50 -23.19
N PHE A 82 -7.59 13.15 -22.75
CA PHE A 82 -6.97 13.74 -21.59
C PHE A 82 -5.49 14.02 -21.84
N ASP A 83 -5.07 15.24 -21.51
CA ASP A 83 -3.66 15.58 -21.36
C ASP A 83 -3.44 15.99 -19.91
N ARG A 84 -2.47 15.34 -19.25
CA ARG A 84 -2.13 15.53 -17.84
C ARG A 84 -3.33 15.33 -16.91
N ILE A 85 -3.50 14.11 -16.42
CA ILE A 85 -4.43 13.79 -15.33
C ILE A 85 -3.62 13.64 -14.06
N SER A 86 -4.09 14.25 -12.97
CA SER A 86 -3.46 14.10 -11.66
C SER A 86 -4.25 13.13 -10.78
N PHE A 87 -3.56 12.20 -10.12
CA PHE A 87 -4.19 11.23 -9.21
C PHE A 87 -3.56 11.30 -7.81
N GLY A 88 -4.40 11.26 -6.78
CA GLY A 88 -3.96 11.09 -5.39
C GLY A 88 -3.33 9.71 -5.19
N ASN A 89 -4.07 8.65 -5.52
CA ASN A 89 -3.59 7.28 -5.53
C ASN A 89 -4.01 6.56 -6.81
N PHE A 90 -3.06 5.90 -7.48
CA PHE A 90 -3.34 5.07 -8.65
C PHE A 90 -3.01 3.61 -8.34
N TYR A 91 -3.98 2.70 -8.45
CA TYR A 91 -3.74 1.27 -8.25
C TYR A 91 -3.60 0.53 -9.58
N VAL A 92 -2.72 -0.47 -9.61
CA VAL A 92 -2.48 -1.32 -10.78
C VAL A 92 -2.43 -2.77 -10.34
N HIS A 93 -3.22 -3.61 -11.02
CA HIS A 93 -3.08 -5.05 -11.05
C HIS A 93 -2.86 -5.50 -12.50
N THR A 94 -2.01 -6.51 -12.71
CA THR A 94 -1.66 -7.02 -14.04
C THR A 94 -1.40 -8.52 -13.96
N ASP A 95 -1.76 -9.25 -15.01
CA ASP A 95 -1.47 -10.68 -15.20
C ASP A 95 0.03 -11.01 -15.42
N GLY A 96 0.92 -10.03 -15.38
CA GLY A 96 2.35 -10.21 -15.64
C GLY A 96 2.71 -10.35 -17.12
N SER A 97 1.75 -10.30 -18.05
CA SER A 97 2.04 -10.37 -19.47
C SER A 97 2.79 -9.14 -19.97
N ARG A 98 3.66 -9.33 -20.97
CA ARG A 98 4.43 -8.24 -21.58
C ARG A 98 3.53 -7.23 -22.30
N SER A 99 2.44 -7.70 -22.91
CA SER A 99 1.44 -6.86 -23.57
C SER A 99 0.73 -5.97 -22.56
N ALA A 100 0.31 -6.51 -21.40
CA ALA A 100 -0.26 -5.72 -20.32
C ALA A 100 0.69 -4.62 -19.84
N LEU A 101 1.98 -4.95 -19.61
CA LEU A 101 2.97 -3.94 -19.24
C LEU A 101 3.10 -2.83 -20.30
N GLN A 102 3.19 -3.20 -21.58
CA GLN A 102 3.31 -2.21 -22.66
C GLN A 102 2.07 -1.30 -22.73
N PHE A 103 0.88 -1.87 -22.62
CA PHE A 103 -0.37 -1.12 -22.54
C PHE A 103 -0.35 -0.15 -21.36
N LEU A 104 -0.05 -0.62 -20.15
CA LEU A 104 -0.03 0.21 -18.93
C LEU A 104 0.94 1.38 -19.06
N ARG A 105 2.15 1.15 -19.58
CA ARG A 105 3.14 2.23 -19.79
C ARG A 105 2.62 3.30 -20.74
N GLN A 106 2.01 2.92 -21.85
CA GLN A 106 1.43 3.88 -22.80
C GLN A 106 0.20 4.59 -22.20
N PHE A 107 -0.67 3.83 -21.54
CA PHE A 107 -1.86 4.34 -20.90
C PHE A 107 -1.53 5.30 -19.76
N MET A 108 -0.40 5.16 -19.06
CA MET A 108 -0.05 5.98 -17.90
C MET A 108 0.97 7.10 -18.22
N GLN A 109 1.53 7.16 -19.44
CA GLN A 109 2.66 8.05 -19.81
C GLN A 109 2.52 9.54 -19.41
N LYS A 110 1.29 10.05 -19.32
CA LYS A 110 1.00 11.47 -19.04
C LYS A 110 0.29 11.68 -17.71
N PHE A 111 0.25 10.67 -16.84
CA PHE A 111 -0.34 10.82 -15.52
C PHE A 111 0.66 11.42 -14.54
N GLU A 112 0.16 12.35 -13.73
CA GLU A 112 0.85 12.84 -12.55
C GLU A 112 0.25 12.12 -11.35
N MET A 113 0.99 11.21 -10.73
CA MET A 113 0.48 10.44 -9.60
C MET A 113 1.22 10.84 -8.33
N ARG A 114 0.49 11.12 -7.26
CA ARG A 114 1.10 11.29 -5.94
C ARG A 114 1.53 9.94 -5.37
N SER A 115 0.76 8.88 -5.63
CA SER A 115 1.00 7.53 -5.14
C SER A 115 0.67 6.49 -6.21
N LEU A 116 1.54 5.50 -6.38
CA LEU A 116 1.35 4.33 -7.25
C LEU A 116 1.36 3.06 -6.39
N SER A 117 0.26 2.31 -6.44
CA SER A 117 0.04 1.10 -5.65
C SER A 117 -0.06 -0.12 -6.57
N LEU A 118 0.72 -1.15 -6.30
CA LEU A 118 0.85 -2.34 -7.14
C LEU A 118 0.44 -3.60 -6.37
N HIS A 119 -0.41 -4.43 -6.96
CA HIS A 119 -0.79 -5.75 -6.44
C HIS A 119 -0.12 -6.84 -7.26
N VAL A 120 0.71 -7.65 -6.59
CA VAL A 120 1.65 -8.56 -7.24
C VAL A 120 1.54 -9.97 -6.64
N GLN A 121 1.14 -10.93 -7.45
CA GLN A 121 0.86 -12.30 -7.03
C GLN A 121 1.98 -13.29 -7.41
N CYS A 122 2.79 -12.97 -8.41
CA CYS A 122 3.87 -13.84 -8.88
C CYS A 122 5.16 -13.09 -9.24
N GLN A 123 6.23 -13.84 -9.50
CA GLN A 123 7.56 -13.29 -9.83
C GLN A 123 7.54 -12.48 -11.14
N LEU A 124 6.78 -12.91 -12.15
CA LEU A 124 6.69 -12.21 -13.42
C LEU A 124 6.00 -10.84 -13.26
N GLU A 125 4.92 -10.79 -12.49
CA GLU A 125 4.26 -9.53 -12.13
C GLU A 125 5.20 -8.60 -11.36
N LEU A 126 6.06 -9.15 -10.49
CA LEU A 126 7.02 -8.35 -9.72
C LEU A 126 8.02 -7.65 -10.62
N GLU A 127 8.55 -8.34 -11.63
CA GLU A 127 9.48 -7.75 -12.61
C GLU A 127 8.82 -6.58 -13.34
N ASN A 128 7.57 -6.75 -13.79
CA ASN A 128 6.80 -5.70 -14.44
C ASN A 128 6.50 -4.53 -13.49
N ALA A 129 6.14 -4.83 -12.25
CA ALA A 129 5.86 -3.84 -11.22
C ALA A 129 7.09 -2.98 -10.93
N LEU A 130 8.29 -3.57 -10.85
CA LEU A 130 9.54 -2.83 -10.67
C LEU A 130 9.88 -1.94 -11.86
N ILE A 131 9.58 -2.38 -13.10
CA ILE A 131 9.71 -1.53 -14.29
C ILE A 131 8.78 -0.33 -14.22
N LEU A 132 7.50 -0.55 -13.87
CA LEU A 132 6.51 0.53 -13.73
C LEU A 132 6.92 1.54 -12.65
N LEU A 133 7.40 1.08 -11.49
CA LEU A 133 7.93 1.98 -10.46
C LEU A 133 9.09 2.85 -10.99
N GLY A 134 9.94 2.28 -11.86
CA GLY A 134 11.02 3.01 -12.52
C GLY A 134 10.54 4.11 -13.48
N ASP A 135 9.37 3.95 -14.09
CA ASP A 135 8.76 4.96 -14.96
C ASP A 135 8.15 6.14 -14.17
N PHE A 136 7.87 5.94 -12.87
CA PHE A 136 7.23 6.94 -11.99
C PHE A 136 8.05 7.26 -10.73
N PRO A 137 9.31 7.71 -10.84
CA PRO A 137 10.23 7.87 -9.71
C PRO A 137 9.87 9.00 -8.73
N ARG A 138 8.90 9.86 -9.08
CA ARG A 138 8.42 10.95 -8.23
C ARG A 138 7.19 10.57 -7.39
N SER A 139 6.54 9.47 -7.73
CA SER A 139 5.37 8.97 -7.02
C SER A 139 5.80 8.26 -5.74
N ASN A 140 4.97 8.32 -4.70
CA ASN A 140 5.12 7.42 -3.56
C ASN A 140 4.80 5.99 -4.02
N SER A 141 5.73 5.07 -3.79
CA SER A 141 5.55 3.67 -4.20
C SER A 141 4.94 2.84 -3.09
N ASN A 142 3.85 2.13 -3.40
CA ASN A 142 3.25 1.10 -2.55
C ASN A 142 3.20 -0.24 -3.28
N MET A 143 3.43 -1.33 -2.56
CA MET A 143 3.40 -2.67 -3.15
C MET A 143 2.80 -3.68 -2.18
N ASP A 144 1.89 -4.49 -2.70
CA ASP A 144 1.30 -5.65 -2.04
C ASP A 144 1.78 -6.92 -2.74
N LEU A 145 2.59 -7.70 -2.04
CA LEU A 145 3.11 -8.98 -2.50
C LEU A 145 2.29 -10.10 -1.88
N TYR A 146 1.72 -10.98 -2.69
CA TYR A 146 0.99 -12.17 -2.24
C TYR A 146 1.89 -13.43 -2.22
N PHE A 147 3.21 -13.23 -2.27
CA PHE A 147 4.25 -14.25 -2.17
C PHE A 147 5.54 -13.66 -1.55
N VAL A 148 6.53 -14.51 -1.24
CA VAL A 148 7.87 -14.05 -0.83
C VAL A 148 8.83 -14.14 -2.01
N PRO A 149 9.32 -13.01 -2.54
CA PRO A 149 10.32 -13.02 -3.60
C PRO A 149 11.68 -13.50 -3.08
N GLU A 150 12.59 -13.82 -4.01
CA GLU A 150 13.95 -14.16 -3.64
C GLU A 150 14.66 -13.01 -2.89
N THR A 151 15.49 -13.35 -1.90
CA THR A 151 16.18 -12.39 -1.01
C THR A 151 16.99 -11.33 -1.77
N ASN A 152 17.68 -11.72 -2.83
CA ASN A 152 18.41 -10.82 -3.73
C ASN A 152 17.49 -9.82 -4.42
N VAL A 153 16.28 -10.22 -4.82
CA VAL A 153 15.30 -9.35 -5.47
C VAL A 153 14.72 -8.35 -4.48
N ILE A 154 14.38 -8.78 -3.26
CA ILE A 154 13.86 -7.86 -2.22
C ILE A 154 14.87 -6.73 -1.93
N ARG A 155 16.17 -7.04 -1.96
CA ARG A 155 17.25 -6.04 -1.74
C ARG A 155 17.35 -5.00 -2.86
N THR A 156 16.80 -5.24 -4.05
CA THR A 156 16.80 -4.27 -5.15
C THR A 156 15.58 -3.37 -5.16
N PHE A 157 14.62 -3.58 -4.25
CA PHE A 157 13.42 -2.76 -4.18
C PHE A 157 13.77 -1.29 -3.97
N PRO A 158 13.13 -0.36 -4.72
CA PRO A 158 13.23 1.05 -4.40
C PRO A 158 12.65 1.29 -2.99
N ARG A 159 13.01 2.42 -2.38
CA ARG A 159 12.35 2.83 -1.13
C ARG A 159 10.86 2.98 -1.38
N MET A 160 10.06 2.37 -0.50
CA MET A 160 8.59 2.35 -0.61
C MET A 160 7.99 3.09 0.57
N GLU A 161 6.88 3.77 0.32
CA GLU A 161 6.03 4.34 1.35
C GLU A 161 5.30 3.21 2.10
N ARG A 162 4.86 2.18 1.38
CA ARG A 162 4.23 0.98 1.95
C ARG A 162 4.68 -0.28 1.22
N LEU A 163 5.13 -1.29 1.96
CA LEU A 163 5.35 -2.64 1.45
C LEU A 163 4.60 -3.63 2.33
N TYR A 164 3.67 -4.37 1.73
CA TYR A 164 2.94 -5.45 2.38
C TYR A 164 3.36 -6.78 1.77
N ILE A 165 3.72 -7.74 2.60
CA ILE A 165 4.03 -9.10 2.17
C ILE A 165 3.05 -10.05 2.85
N LEU A 166 2.12 -10.57 2.08
CA LEU A 166 1.17 -11.59 2.48
C LEU A 166 1.64 -12.94 1.96
N THR A 167 1.70 -13.92 2.85
CA THR A 167 2.18 -15.26 2.51
C THR A 167 1.19 -16.29 2.97
N ASN A 168 1.02 -17.37 2.20
CA ASN A 168 0.35 -18.55 2.70
C ASN A 168 1.30 -19.27 3.69
N PRO A 169 0.97 -19.32 5.00
CA PRO A 169 1.86 -19.90 6.01
C PRO A 169 2.15 -21.39 5.80
N LYS A 170 1.35 -22.08 4.97
CA LYS A 170 1.54 -23.50 4.68
C LYS A 170 2.57 -23.79 3.58
N THR A 171 2.85 -22.81 2.72
CA THR A 171 3.60 -23.05 1.47
C THR A 171 4.73 -22.07 1.23
N ALA A 172 4.74 -20.94 1.93
CA ALA A 172 5.71 -19.89 1.69
C ALA A 172 7.00 -20.10 2.49
N SER A 173 8.12 -19.78 1.85
CA SER A 173 9.39 -19.56 2.55
C SER A 173 9.27 -18.34 3.46
N GLN A 174 9.86 -18.42 4.64
CA GLN A 174 9.88 -17.30 5.58
C GLN A 174 10.94 -16.28 5.16
N ILE A 175 10.68 -15.01 5.47
CA ILE A 175 11.64 -13.92 5.28
C ILE A 175 12.77 -14.08 6.31
N PRO A 176 14.03 -14.19 5.87
CA PRO A 176 15.17 -14.23 6.78
C PRO A 176 15.24 -12.99 7.67
N ILE A 177 15.68 -13.16 8.92
CA ILE A 177 15.69 -12.06 9.90
C ILE A 177 16.60 -10.89 9.50
N ASP A 178 17.74 -11.18 8.87
CA ASP A 178 18.66 -10.16 8.36
C ASP A 178 18.01 -9.32 7.25
N LEU A 179 17.23 -9.98 6.39
CA LEU A 179 16.45 -9.32 5.36
C LEU A 179 15.32 -8.48 5.95
N PHE A 180 14.62 -8.99 6.97
CA PHE A 180 13.61 -8.23 7.70
C PHE A 180 14.18 -6.91 8.26
N PHE A 181 15.32 -6.96 8.96
CA PHE A 181 15.94 -5.73 9.47
C PHE A 181 16.48 -4.82 8.35
N THR A 182 16.93 -5.39 7.24
CA THR A 182 17.32 -4.62 6.04
C THR A 182 16.12 -3.84 5.50
N MET A 183 14.97 -4.50 5.35
CA MET A 183 13.72 -3.86 4.93
C MET A 183 13.28 -2.80 5.94
N LEU A 184 13.34 -3.11 7.24
CA LEU A 184 12.99 -2.18 8.32
C LEU A 184 13.79 -0.89 8.25
N SER A 185 15.08 -0.96 7.90
CA SER A 185 15.91 0.23 7.74
C SER A 185 15.54 1.07 6.50
N SER A 186 15.03 0.41 5.44
CA SER A 186 14.88 0.98 4.10
C SER A 186 13.50 1.55 3.79
N HIS A 187 12.44 0.86 4.23
CA HIS A 187 11.05 1.23 3.92
C HIS A 187 10.40 1.99 5.07
N LYS A 188 9.38 2.80 4.74
CA LYS A 188 8.67 3.59 5.75
C LYS A 188 7.64 2.75 6.51
N ASN A 189 6.72 2.12 5.78
CA ASN A 189 5.70 1.27 6.38
C ASN A 189 5.83 -0.17 5.88
N LEU A 190 5.93 -1.11 6.81
CA LEU A 190 6.05 -2.53 6.51
C LEU A 190 4.91 -3.31 7.12
N TYR A 191 4.35 -4.23 6.34
CA TYR A 191 3.26 -5.07 6.76
C TYR A 191 3.62 -6.52 6.42
N PHE A 192 3.43 -7.42 7.37
CA PHE A 192 3.75 -8.84 7.22
C PHE A 192 2.54 -9.68 7.63
N GLY A 193 2.12 -10.55 6.73
CA GLY A 193 1.09 -11.54 6.97
C GLY A 193 1.50 -12.59 8.00
N LEU A 194 0.55 -13.46 8.35
CA LEU A 194 0.80 -14.52 9.32
C LEU A 194 1.86 -15.48 8.78
N GLY A 195 2.93 -15.66 9.55
CA GLY A 195 4.03 -16.57 9.20
C GLY A 195 5.02 -16.03 8.17
N SER A 196 4.88 -14.78 7.70
CA SER A 196 5.84 -14.19 6.76
C SER A 196 7.20 -13.94 7.41
N VAL A 197 7.22 -13.61 8.70
CA VAL A 197 8.43 -13.41 9.51
C VAL A 197 8.25 -14.15 10.83
N LEU A 198 9.28 -14.89 11.26
CA LEU A 198 9.37 -15.41 12.62
C LEU A 198 10.38 -14.57 13.40
N LEU A 199 9.89 -13.92 14.45
CA LEU A 199 10.74 -13.20 15.39
C LEU A 199 10.81 -14.02 16.67
N THR A 200 12.00 -14.14 17.25
CA THR A 200 12.19 -14.51 18.66
C THR A 200 11.82 -13.34 19.58
N SER A 201 11.71 -13.60 20.89
CA SER A 201 11.45 -12.53 21.88
C SER A 201 12.52 -11.43 21.84
N ASP A 202 13.79 -11.78 21.64
CA ASP A 202 14.90 -10.81 21.55
C ASP A 202 14.83 -9.97 20.26
N GLU A 203 14.50 -10.60 19.14
CA GLU A 203 14.31 -9.91 17.86
C GLU A 203 13.08 -9.01 17.86
N TRP A 204 12.01 -9.41 18.56
CA TRP A 204 10.84 -8.57 18.80
C TRP A 204 11.21 -7.33 19.62
N LYS A 205 11.93 -7.51 20.74
CA LYS A 205 12.45 -6.40 21.56
C LYS A 205 13.35 -5.47 20.73
N LYS A 206 14.24 -6.04 19.91
CA LYS A 206 15.11 -5.29 19.01
C LYS A 206 14.31 -4.49 17.97
N THR A 207 13.24 -5.07 17.43
CA THR A 207 12.34 -4.39 16.48
C THR A 207 11.68 -3.18 17.12
N ILE A 208 11.12 -3.35 18.33
CA ILE A 208 10.52 -2.25 19.11
C ILE A 208 11.54 -1.13 19.33
N LYS A 209 12.78 -1.49 19.73
CA LYS A 209 13.86 -0.53 19.95
C LYS A 209 14.21 0.25 18.68
N VAL A 210 14.42 -0.45 17.56
CA VAL A 210 14.72 0.18 16.26
C VAL A 210 13.63 1.17 15.85
N ILE A 211 12.35 0.82 16.04
CA ILE A 211 11.23 1.71 15.72
C ILE A 211 11.21 2.91 16.67
N SER A 212 11.40 2.69 17.97
CA SER A 212 11.39 3.74 18.99
C SER A 212 12.50 4.79 18.83
N GLU A 213 13.65 4.38 18.28
CA GLU A 213 14.83 5.22 18.05
C GLU A 213 14.83 5.89 16.67
N ASP A 214 13.96 5.47 15.73
CA ASP A 214 13.89 6.09 14.41
C ASP A 214 13.27 7.48 14.49
N ILE A 215 13.91 8.46 13.85
CA ILE A 215 13.45 9.84 13.77
C ILE A 215 12.38 10.07 12.69
N ARG A 216 12.27 9.15 11.73
CA ARG A 216 11.29 9.20 10.64
C ARG A 216 10.00 8.56 11.12
N GLU A 217 8.86 9.13 10.78
CA GLU A 217 7.56 8.48 10.99
C GLU A 217 7.50 7.15 10.22
N ARG A 218 7.18 6.05 10.92
CA ARG A 218 7.13 4.69 10.38
C ARG A 218 6.19 3.80 11.17
N SER A 219 5.67 2.79 10.49
CA SER A 219 4.84 1.75 11.07
C SER A 219 5.26 0.36 10.60
N VAL A 220 5.25 -0.60 11.51
CA VAL A 220 5.49 -2.01 11.22
C VAL A 220 4.34 -2.83 11.76
N MET A 221 3.65 -3.55 10.90
CA MET A 221 2.61 -4.49 11.29
C MET A 221 3.09 -5.92 11.03
N ILE A 222 2.96 -6.79 12.02
CA ILE A 222 3.29 -8.21 11.92
C ILE A 222 2.12 -9.01 12.45
N ARG A 223 1.62 -9.99 11.68
CA ARG A 223 0.69 -10.99 12.21
C ARG A 223 1.46 -12.21 12.71
N MET A 224 1.20 -12.59 13.95
CA MET A 224 1.87 -13.69 14.65
C MET A 224 0.85 -14.57 15.36
N ASP A 225 1.25 -15.78 15.73
CA ASP A 225 0.38 -16.65 16.53
C ASP A 225 0.12 -16.03 17.92
N SER A 226 -1.14 -16.09 18.36
CA SER A 226 -1.56 -15.56 19.67
C SER A 226 -0.69 -16.07 20.82
N SER A 227 -0.37 -17.37 20.82
CA SER A 227 0.45 -17.98 21.87
C SER A 227 1.85 -17.39 21.97
N THR A 228 2.46 -17.08 20.82
CA THR A 228 3.80 -16.49 20.74
C THR A 228 3.79 -15.07 21.29
N ILE A 229 2.79 -14.27 20.92
CA ILE A 229 2.64 -12.91 21.46
C ILE A 229 2.39 -12.93 22.97
N VAL A 230 1.52 -13.81 23.44
CA VAL A 230 1.24 -13.97 24.89
C VAL A 230 2.49 -14.38 25.65
N GLU A 231 3.28 -15.32 25.13
CA GLU A 231 4.56 -15.72 25.72
C GLU A 231 5.50 -14.52 25.85
N TYR A 232 5.64 -13.72 24.79
CA TYR A 232 6.54 -12.57 24.83
C TYR A 232 6.04 -11.47 25.76
N LEU A 233 4.73 -11.20 25.79
CA LEU A 233 4.14 -10.25 26.73
C LEU A 233 4.37 -10.69 28.19
N ARG A 234 4.18 -11.98 28.49
CA ARG A 234 4.44 -12.55 29.83
C ARG A 234 5.91 -12.44 30.21
N ALA A 235 6.84 -12.59 29.25
CA ALA A 235 8.26 -12.38 29.50
C ALA A 235 8.59 -10.94 29.93
N PHE A 236 7.73 -9.96 29.56
CA PHE A 236 7.81 -8.57 30.03
C PHE A 236 6.93 -8.26 31.25
N GLY A 237 6.30 -9.27 31.86
CA GLY A 237 5.40 -9.10 33.01
C GLY A 237 4.03 -8.52 32.65
N ILE A 238 3.65 -8.56 31.37
CA ILE A 238 2.34 -8.12 30.87
C ILE A 238 1.42 -9.33 30.80
N SER A 239 0.20 -9.18 31.33
CA SER A 239 -0.78 -10.26 31.41
C SER A 239 -2.20 -9.74 31.17
N GLU A 240 -3.17 -10.66 31.13
CA GLU A 240 -4.60 -10.33 31.08
C GLU A 240 -5.08 -9.45 32.25
N MET A 241 -4.34 -9.46 33.36
CA MET A 241 -4.64 -8.66 34.55
C MET A 241 -4.06 -7.24 34.49
N THR A 242 -3.20 -6.97 33.49
CA THR A 242 -2.62 -5.63 33.27
C THR A 242 -3.71 -4.63 32.92
N LYS A 243 -3.67 -3.47 33.56
CA LYS A 243 -4.64 -2.39 33.38
C LYS A 243 -3.99 -1.18 32.73
N SER A 244 -4.82 -0.35 32.12
CA SER A 244 -4.40 0.95 31.59
C SER A 244 -3.76 1.80 32.70
N GLY A 245 -2.55 2.31 32.44
CA GLY A 245 -1.74 3.04 33.39
C GLY A 245 -0.64 2.22 34.07
N ASP A 246 -0.70 0.89 34.03
CA ASP A 246 0.31 0.02 34.65
C ASP A 246 1.66 0.15 33.94
N TYR A 247 2.73 -0.06 34.72
CA TYR A 247 4.10 -0.16 34.23
C TYR A 247 4.62 -1.59 34.40
N CYS A 248 4.99 -2.22 33.29
CA CYS A 248 5.54 -3.57 33.22
C CYS A 248 6.98 -3.48 32.69
N GLY A 249 7.93 -3.26 33.60
CA GLY A 249 9.32 -2.98 33.23
C GLY A 249 9.45 -1.66 32.47
N GLU A 250 9.92 -1.72 31.23
CA GLU A 250 10.10 -0.55 30.35
C GLU A 250 8.81 -0.15 29.60
N PHE A 251 7.74 -0.94 29.72
CA PHE A 251 6.49 -0.73 29.02
C PHE A 251 5.46 -0.04 29.91
N LYS A 252 4.76 0.95 29.35
CA LYS A 252 3.56 1.53 29.93
C LYS A 252 2.32 1.00 29.20
N ALA A 253 1.36 0.43 29.91
CA ALA A 253 0.06 0.08 29.36
C ALA A 253 -0.76 1.36 29.14
N LEU A 254 -1.11 1.67 27.89
CA LEU A 254 -1.92 2.83 27.53
C LEU A 254 -3.41 2.49 27.57
N ALA A 255 -3.79 1.38 26.95
CA ALA A 255 -5.15 0.88 26.90
C ALA A 255 -5.13 -0.65 26.96
N CYS A 256 -6.06 -1.24 27.72
CA CYS A 256 -6.23 -2.69 27.81
C CYS A 256 -7.72 -2.98 27.75
N ALA A 257 -8.16 -3.61 26.67
CA ALA A 257 -9.54 -4.05 26.51
C ALA A 257 -9.58 -5.58 26.68
N PRO A 258 -10.26 -6.09 27.73
CA PRO A 258 -10.48 -7.53 27.83
C PRO A 258 -11.34 -7.99 26.66
N GLY A 259 -11.05 -9.18 26.13
CA GLY A 259 -11.93 -9.81 25.15
C GLY A 259 -13.29 -10.11 25.80
N THR A 260 -14.39 -9.82 25.10
CA THR A 260 -15.75 -10.10 25.58
C THR A 260 -16.50 -10.96 24.58
N GLY A 261 -16.85 -12.19 24.98
CA GLY A 261 -17.61 -13.11 24.14
C GLY A 261 -16.84 -13.53 22.90
N LEU A 262 -17.30 -13.08 21.72
CA LEU A 262 -16.70 -13.39 20.41
C LEU A 262 -15.57 -12.43 20.01
N ALA A 263 -15.40 -11.30 20.73
CA ALA A 263 -14.36 -10.32 20.44
C ALA A 263 -13.08 -10.68 21.22
N ASN A 264 -11.98 -10.83 20.49
CA ASN A 264 -10.66 -10.98 21.08
C ASN A 264 -10.24 -9.69 21.82
N GLY A 265 -9.32 -9.82 22.78
CA GLY A 265 -8.82 -8.67 23.53
C GLY A 265 -7.94 -7.76 22.67
N SER A 266 -7.63 -6.59 23.23
CA SER A 266 -6.59 -5.71 22.69
C SER A 266 -5.75 -5.07 23.79
N VAL A 267 -4.49 -4.81 23.48
CA VAL A 267 -3.52 -4.17 24.37
C VAL A 267 -2.76 -3.13 23.59
N GLN A 268 -2.74 -1.90 24.10
CA GLN A 268 -1.89 -0.83 23.61
C GLN A 268 -0.81 -0.54 24.64
N LEU A 269 0.44 -0.62 24.22
CA LEU A 269 1.63 -0.37 25.05
C LEU A 269 2.42 0.83 24.51
N ARG A 270 3.19 1.46 25.39
CA ARG A 270 4.22 2.42 25.01
C ARG A 270 5.58 1.97 25.51
N TYR A 271 6.54 1.94 24.59
CA TYR A 271 7.97 1.81 24.87
C TYR A 271 8.69 3.02 24.30
N MET A 272 9.20 3.90 25.16
CA MET A 272 9.80 5.17 24.73
C MET A 272 8.88 5.93 23.74
N ASN A 273 9.36 6.19 22.52
CA ASN A 273 8.60 6.87 21.45
C ASN A 273 7.82 5.90 20.55
N CYS A 274 7.75 4.61 20.86
CA CYS A 274 7.01 3.61 20.12
C CYS A 274 5.69 3.29 20.82
N VAL A 275 4.59 3.38 20.08
CA VAL A 275 3.28 2.84 20.46
C VAL A 275 3.13 1.48 19.80
N ILE A 276 2.72 0.49 20.59
CA ILE A 276 2.55 -0.89 20.17
C ILE A 276 1.08 -1.25 20.36
N ASP A 277 0.38 -1.42 19.27
CA ASP A 277 -1.02 -1.85 19.23
C ASP A 277 -1.10 -3.34 18.95
N ILE A 278 -1.63 -4.10 19.90
CA ILE A 278 -1.83 -5.54 19.80
C ILE A 278 -3.33 -5.80 19.76
N SER A 279 -3.84 -6.17 18.58
CA SER A 279 -5.23 -6.56 18.39
C SER A 279 -5.36 -8.07 18.25
N ASP A 280 -6.55 -8.57 18.57
CA ASP A 280 -6.88 -9.98 18.40
C ASP A 280 -6.05 -10.91 19.29
N ILE A 281 -5.79 -10.50 20.54
CA ILE A 281 -5.06 -11.33 21.50
C ILE A 281 -6.00 -12.29 22.23
N ALA A 282 -5.66 -13.58 22.21
CA ALA A 282 -6.28 -14.62 23.01
C ALA A 282 -5.31 -15.07 24.12
N TRP A 283 -5.58 -14.69 25.36
CA TRP A 283 -4.69 -14.95 26.51
C TRP A 283 -4.66 -16.41 26.98
N SER A 284 -5.79 -17.12 26.85
CA SER A 284 -6.01 -18.45 27.40
C SER A 284 -6.23 -19.54 26.35
N GLU A 285 -6.51 -19.19 25.10
CA GLU A 285 -6.87 -20.12 24.03
C GLU A 285 -5.86 -20.08 22.87
N LYS A 286 -5.87 -21.13 22.03
CA LYS A 286 -5.24 -21.07 20.71
C LYS A 286 -6.07 -20.12 19.83
N GLY A 287 -5.79 -18.82 19.97
CA GLY A 287 -6.40 -17.79 19.15
C GLY A 287 -5.95 -17.87 17.70
N TYR A 288 -6.68 -17.16 16.85
CA TYR A 288 -6.25 -16.84 15.49
C TYR A 288 -4.97 -15.97 15.51
N GLY A 289 -4.42 -15.68 14.34
CA GLY A 289 -3.27 -14.78 14.23
C GLY A 289 -3.58 -13.40 14.82
N THR A 290 -2.78 -13.00 15.82
CA THR A 290 -2.78 -11.69 16.49
C THR A 290 -2.03 -10.69 15.63
N THR A 291 -2.54 -9.45 15.56
CA THR A 291 -1.89 -8.38 14.82
C THR A 291 -1.13 -7.48 15.79
N VAL A 292 0.16 -7.29 15.55
CA VAL A 292 1.00 -6.35 16.30
C VAL A 292 1.41 -5.23 15.37
N THR A 293 1.00 -4.00 15.68
CA THR A 293 1.41 -2.79 14.97
C THR A 293 2.32 -1.97 15.88
N MET A 294 3.49 -1.60 15.38
CA MET A 294 4.45 -0.76 16.08
C MET A 294 4.63 0.52 15.29
N THR A 295 4.33 1.65 15.91
CA THR A 295 4.43 2.97 15.27
C THR A 295 5.23 3.90 16.15
N ASN A 296 6.20 4.59 15.59
CA ASN A 296 6.87 5.64 16.34
C ASN A 296 6.02 6.91 16.33
N THR A 297 5.66 7.37 17.51
CA THR A 297 5.00 8.67 17.66
C THR A 297 6.08 9.71 17.62
N ARG A 298 6.04 10.62 16.63
CA ARG A 298 6.85 11.83 16.70
C ARG A 298 6.47 12.55 17.99
N ASN A 299 7.44 12.69 18.91
CA ASN A 299 7.33 13.73 19.90
C ASN A 299 7.40 15.04 19.12
N VAL A 300 6.24 15.66 18.91
CA VAL A 300 6.19 17.10 18.66
C VAL A 300 6.66 17.72 19.98
N GLN A 301 7.97 17.86 20.13
CA GLN A 301 8.56 18.77 21.10
C GLN A 301 8.51 20.18 20.53
#